data_AF-A0A355EKC1-F1
#
_entry.id   AF-A0A355EKC1-F1
#
_cell.length_a   1.000
_cell.length_b   1.000
_cell.length_c   1.000
_cell.angle_alpha   90.00
_cell.angle_beta   90.00
_cell.angle_gamma   90.00
#
_symmetry.space_group_name_H-M   'P 1'
#
loop_
_entity.id
_entity.type
_entity.pdbx_description
1 polymer ?
#
loop_
_entity_poly.entity_id
_entity_poly.type
_entity_poly.pdbx_seq_one_letter_code
_entity_poly.pdbx_strand_id
1 'polypeptide(L)'
;MRIEIVDSIELKVKKLDFNLADSIEKILQYVPKEHMFRLSCILVADLPVHKSIPVGSQGAYFGERNKKGAHIELYFENIFPNSEDPDKFREMLVMLQLSLATTIFHEIGHHVQSIRTHGVAQKRSEEYADHYRDSLWNKFLCDNAQAINDCFQHLEDIALSKGLRLDVINRMRSGWTRDWEKARMSLEPSLMGSR
;
A
#
# COMPACT_ATOMS: atom_id res chain seq x y z
N MET A 1 5.81 -6.88 15.99
CA MET A 1 5.06 -7.38 14.82
C MET A 1 6.04 -8.12 13.92
N ARG A 2 5.65 -9.29 13.39
CA ARG A 2 6.45 -10.05 12.41
C ARG A 2 5.85 -9.90 11.01
N ILE A 3 6.66 -10.09 9.97
CA ILE A 3 6.17 -10.26 8.60
C ILE A 3 6.32 -11.74 8.27
N GLU A 4 5.22 -12.37 7.88
CA GLU A 4 5.15 -13.79 7.56
C GLU A 4 4.75 -13.88 6.08
N ILE A 5 5.57 -14.55 5.25
CA ILE A 5 5.31 -14.71 3.82
C ILE A 5 5.14 -16.22 3.60
N VAL A 6 4.04 -16.63 2.97
CA VAL A 6 3.84 -18.05 2.66
C VAL A 6 4.84 -18.53 1.61
N ASP A 7 5.28 -19.79 1.70
CA ASP A 7 6.34 -20.38 0.85
C ASP A 7 6.10 -20.18 -0.66
N SER A 8 4.85 -20.28 -1.12
CA SER A 8 4.47 -20.03 -2.51
C SER A 8 4.82 -18.61 -2.97
N ILE A 9 4.62 -17.62 -2.10
CA ILE A 9 4.98 -16.23 -2.34
C ILE A 9 6.48 -16.01 -2.23
N GLU A 10 7.17 -16.62 -1.27
CA GLU A 10 8.64 -16.52 -1.17
C GLU A 10 9.32 -16.95 -2.47
N LEU A 11 8.86 -18.05 -3.07
CA LEU A 11 9.36 -18.54 -4.36
C LEU A 11 9.05 -17.56 -5.50
N LYS A 12 7.85 -16.95 -5.52
CA LYS A 12 7.46 -15.96 -6.53
C LYS A 12 8.32 -14.70 -6.43
N VAL A 13 8.44 -14.09 -5.25
CA VAL A 13 9.20 -12.84 -5.06
C VAL A 13 10.69 -13.02 -5.35
N LYS A 14 11.25 -14.22 -5.09
CA LYS A 14 12.62 -14.56 -5.48
C LYS A 14 12.82 -14.55 -7.00
N LYS A 15 11.86 -15.07 -7.76
CA LYS A 15 11.91 -15.04 -9.24
C LYS A 15 11.78 -13.62 -9.79
N LEU A 16 11.06 -12.76 -9.07
CA LEU A 16 10.86 -11.35 -9.42
C LEU A 16 12.04 -10.45 -9.03
N ASP A 17 13.04 -11.00 -8.33
CA ASP A 17 14.15 -10.23 -7.74
C ASP A 17 13.63 -9.09 -6.85
N PHE A 18 12.62 -9.39 -6.04
CA PHE A 18 11.91 -8.42 -5.22
C PHE A 18 11.96 -8.79 -3.74
N ASN A 19 12.48 -7.88 -2.92
CA ASN A 19 12.45 -8.05 -1.46
C ASN A 19 11.14 -7.47 -0.89
N LEU A 20 10.11 -8.32 -0.83
CA LEU A 20 8.80 -7.94 -0.32
C LEU A 20 8.83 -7.59 1.16
N ALA A 21 9.57 -8.35 1.98
CA ALA A 21 9.66 -8.09 3.42
C ALA A 21 10.27 -6.70 3.70
N ASP A 22 11.40 -6.37 3.06
CA ASP A 22 12.04 -5.05 3.17
C ASP A 22 11.11 -3.92 2.68
N SER A 23 10.35 -4.16 1.61
CA SER A 23 9.36 -3.17 1.12
C SER A 23 8.27 -2.91 2.17
N ILE A 24 7.74 -3.96 2.79
CA ILE A 24 6.76 -3.84 3.87
C ILE A 24 7.39 -3.10 5.06
N GLU A 25 8.60 -3.45 5.48
CA GLU A 25 9.30 -2.79 6.58
C GLU A 25 9.49 -1.29 6.33
N LYS A 26 9.92 -0.90 5.13
CA LYS A 26 10.07 0.51 4.73
C LYS A 26 8.75 1.27 4.79
N ILE A 27 7.66 0.66 4.32
CA ILE A 27 6.31 1.25 4.41
C ILE A 27 5.90 1.45 5.88
N LEU A 28 6.18 0.47 6.74
CA LEU A 28 5.82 0.53 8.15
C LEU A 28 6.58 1.60 8.94
N GLN A 29 7.70 2.12 8.44
CA GLN A 29 8.42 3.24 9.07
C GLN A 29 7.58 4.53 9.13
N TYR A 30 6.56 4.64 8.26
CA TYR A 30 5.62 5.77 8.27
C TYR A 30 4.53 5.62 9.34
N VAL A 31 4.35 4.43 9.91
CA VAL A 31 3.31 4.14 10.88
C VAL A 31 3.83 4.42 12.29
N PRO A 32 3.15 5.24 13.10
CA PRO A 32 3.49 5.42 14.51
C PRO A 32 3.52 4.08 15.26
N LYS A 33 4.54 3.85 16.09
CA LYS A 33 4.76 2.55 16.74
C LYS A 33 3.58 2.13 17.62
N GLU A 34 2.95 3.09 18.28
CA GLU A 34 1.75 2.91 19.10
C GLU A 34 0.53 2.45 18.30
N HIS A 35 0.48 2.74 17.00
CA HIS A 35 -0.59 2.30 16.11
C HIS A 35 -0.42 0.85 15.65
N MET A 36 0.75 0.24 15.88
CA MET A 36 1.00 -1.18 15.63
C MET A 36 0.90 -2.03 16.90
N PHE A 37 0.50 -1.43 18.04
CA PHE A 37 0.39 -2.13 19.31
C PHE A 37 -0.67 -3.24 19.25
N ARG A 38 -0.31 -4.45 19.70
CA ARG A 38 -1.12 -5.69 19.63
C ARG A 38 -1.33 -6.27 18.22
N LEU A 39 -0.75 -5.66 17.19
CA LEU A 39 -0.63 -6.30 15.89
C LEU A 39 0.51 -7.31 15.92
N SER A 40 0.15 -8.59 15.84
CA SER A 40 1.08 -9.71 15.99
C SER A 40 1.92 -9.93 14.74
N CYS A 41 1.28 -9.97 13.57
CA CYS A 41 1.95 -10.11 12.28
C CYS A 41 1.19 -9.44 11.13
N ILE A 42 1.93 -9.27 10.03
CA ILE A 42 1.40 -9.10 8.67
C ILE A 42 1.71 -10.41 7.94
N LEU A 43 0.67 -11.12 7.51
CA LEU A 43 0.77 -12.33 6.71
C LEU A 43 0.58 -11.98 5.24
N VAL A 44 1.49 -12.40 4.37
CA VAL A 44 1.33 -12.31 2.92
C VAL A 44 0.96 -13.68 2.38
N ALA A 45 -0.22 -13.77 1.77
CA ALA A 45 -0.75 -14.97 1.14
C ALA A 45 -0.98 -14.74 -0.37
N ASP A 46 -1.19 -15.80 -1.15
CA ASP A 46 -1.52 -15.69 -2.58
C ASP A 46 -2.86 -14.96 -2.78
N LEU A 47 -3.92 -15.49 -2.18
CA LEU A 47 -5.31 -15.04 -2.35
C LEU A 47 -6.08 -15.10 -1.02
N PRO A 48 -7.24 -14.43 -0.92
CA PRO A 48 -8.10 -14.54 0.26
C PRO A 48 -8.55 -15.98 0.52
N VAL A 49 -8.23 -16.50 1.70
CA VAL A 49 -8.64 -17.86 2.13
C VAL A 49 -10.01 -17.85 2.82
N HIS A 50 -10.39 -16.71 3.41
CA HIS A 50 -11.62 -16.55 4.17
C HIS A 50 -12.78 -16.20 3.23
N LYS A 51 -13.83 -17.04 3.21
CA LYS A 51 -15.02 -16.84 2.35
C LYS A 51 -15.76 -15.52 2.56
N SER A 52 -15.57 -14.86 3.71
CA SER A 52 -16.18 -13.57 4.02
C SER A 52 -15.48 -12.39 3.37
N ILE A 53 -14.28 -12.59 2.81
CA ILE A 53 -13.51 -11.52 2.17
C ILE A 53 -13.96 -11.38 0.72
N PRO A 54 -14.31 -10.17 0.27
CA PRO A 54 -14.69 -9.93 -1.11
C PRO A 54 -13.63 -10.38 -2.11
N VAL A 55 -14.09 -10.86 -3.26
CA VAL A 55 -13.21 -11.17 -4.39
C VAL A 55 -12.51 -9.90 -4.84
N GLY A 56 -11.19 -9.95 -4.98
CA GLY A 56 -10.36 -8.81 -5.38
C GLY A 56 -9.89 -7.90 -4.24
N SER A 57 -10.24 -8.19 -2.97
CA SER A 57 -9.63 -7.50 -1.83
C SER A 57 -8.12 -7.62 -1.85
N GLN A 58 -7.40 -6.53 -1.59
CA GLN A 58 -5.94 -6.49 -1.56
C GLN A 58 -5.37 -6.82 -0.18
N GLY A 59 -6.13 -6.54 0.88
CA GLY A 59 -5.80 -6.91 2.25
C GLY A 59 -7.06 -7.13 3.08
N ALA A 60 -6.85 -7.58 4.31
CA ALA A 60 -7.87 -7.63 5.34
C ALA A 60 -7.26 -7.61 6.74
N TYR A 61 -7.85 -6.81 7.62
CA TYR A 61 -7.56 -6.80 9.05
C TYR A 61 -8.39 -7.84 9.81
N PHE A 62 -7.72 -8.61 10.67
CA PHE A 62 -8.33 -9.55 11.59
C PHE A 62 -8.03 -9.14 13.03
N GLY A 63 -9.07 -8.73 13.75
CA GLY A 63 -8.96 -8.43 15.18
C GLY A 63 -8.67 -9.67 16.03
N GLU A 64 -8.22 -9.44 17.26
CA GLU A 64 -7.86 -10.49 18.21
C GLU A 64 -9.04 -11.44 18.48
N ARG A 65 -8.84 -12.75 18.25
CA ARG A 65 -9.82 -13.81 18.52
C ARG A 65 -9.13 -15.04 19.09
N ASN A 66 -9.73 -15.67 20.12
CA ASN A 66 -9.28 -16.95 20.67
C ASN A 66 -7.78 -16.99 21.04
N LYS A 67 -7.26 -15.94 21.68
CA LYS A 67 -5.83 -15.77 22.04
C LYS A 67 -4.86 -15.70 20.85
N LYS A 68 -5.35 -15.71 19.60
CA LYS A 68 -4.55 -15.32 18.44
C LYS A 68 -4.56 -13.79 18.40
N GLY A 69 -3.37 -13.20 18.42
CA GLY A 69 -3.20 -11.75 18.31
C GLY A 69 -3.84 -11.20 17.05
N ALA A 70 -4.11 -9.89 17.01
CA ALA A 70 -4.60 -9.27 15.78
C ALA A 70 -3.56 -9.39 14.67
N HIS A 71 -3.98 -9.50 13.42
CA HIS A 71 -3.08 -9.59 12.26
C HIS A 71 -3.70 -8.94 11.02
N ILE A 72 -2.86 -8.63 10.05
CA ILE A 72 -3.27 -8.20 8.71
C ILE A 72 -2.89 -9.30 7.73
N GLU A 73 -3.80 -9.63 6.82
CA GLU A 73 -3.49 -10.45 5.65
C GLU A 73 -3.36 -9.54 4.43
N LEU A 74 -2.30 -9.72 3.64
CA LEU A 74 -2.09 -9.08 2.35
C LEU A 74 -2.15 -10.15 1.26
N TYR A 75 -2.88 -9.86 0.18
CA TYR A 75 -3.12 -10.82 -0.89
C TYR A 75 -2.29 -10.46 -2.11
N PHE A 76 -1.18 -11.18 -2.27
CA PHE A 76 -0.13 -10.86 -3.22
C PHE A 76 -0.64 -10.77 -4.66
N GLU A 77 -1.49 -11.70 -5.11
CA GLU A 77 -1.96 -11.70 -6.50
C GLU A 77 -2.88 -10.50 -6.80
N ASN A 78 -3.60 -10.00 -5.79
CA ASN A 78 -4.48 -8.84 -5.94
C ASN A 78 -3.73 -7.50 -5.85
N ILE A 79 -2.63 -7.47 -5.09
CA ILE A 79 -1.72 -6.30 -5.03
C ILE A 79 -0.83 -6.25 -6.29
N PHE A 80 -0.40 -7.42 -6.77
CA PHE A 80 0.54 -7.58 -7.88
C PHE A 80 -0.07 -8.42 -9.03
N PRO A 81 -1.09 -7.90 -9.74
CA PRO A 81 -1.89 -8.67 -10.72
C PRO A 81 -1.16 -9.14 -11.98
N ASN A 82 0.13 -8.82 -12.14
CA ASN A 82 0.97 -9.27 -13.26
C ASN A 82 2.30 -9.88 -12.79
N SER A 83 2.33 -10.43 -11.59
CA SER A 83 3.52 -11.04 -10.99
C SER A 83 4.02 -12.31 -11.69
N GLU A 84 3.30 -12.80 -12.71
CA GLU A 84 3.76 -13.89 -13.58
C GLU A 84 4.76 -13.45 -14.65
N ASP A 85 4.84 -12.15 -14.95
CA ASP A 85 5.71 -11.56 -15.96
C ASP A 85 6.76 -10.67 -15.27
N PRO A 86 8.01 -11.17 -15.02
CA PRO A 86 9.03 -10.45 -14.26
C PRO A 86 9.44 -9.11 -14.88
N ASP A 87 9.35 -8.99 -16.20
CA ASP A 87 9.75 -7.76 -16.89
C ASP A 87 8.68 -6.68 -16.68
N LYS A 88 7.41 -7.01 -16.91
CA LYS A 88 6.30 -6.10 -16.60
C LYS A 88 6.22 -5.75 -15.11
N PHE A 89 6.47 -6.72 -14.24
CA PHE A 89 6.51 -6.50 -12.80
C PHE A 89 7.56 -5.46 -12.43
N ARG A 90 8.77 -5.57 -13.00
CA ARG A 90 9.87 -4.62 -12.75
C ARG A 90 9.60 -3.25 -13.34
N GLU A 91 9.06 -3.18 -14.57
CA GLU A 91 8.65 -1.92 -15.21
C GLU A 91 7.61 -1.15 -14.34
N MET A 92 6.76 -1.87 -13.61
CA MET A 92 5.67 -1.31 -12.80
C MET A 92 5.94 -1.28 -11.29
N LEU A 93 7.12 -1.69 -10.84
CA LEU A 93 7.38 -2.01 -9.42
C LEU A 93 7.04 -0.85 -8.48
N VAL A 94 7.40 0.38 -8.86
CA VAL A 94 7.12 1.57 -8.05
C VAL A 94 5.61 1.78 -7.85
N MET A 95 4.82 1.65 -8.92
CA MET A 95 3.36 1.78 -8.85
C MET A 95 2.73 0.64 -8.03
N LEU A 96 3.31 -0.56 -8.10
CA LEU A 96 2.86 -1.69 -7.30
C LEU A 96 3.20 -1.51 -5.81
N GLN A 97 4.36 -0.92 -5.48
CA GLN A 97 4.71 -0.54 -4.12
C GLN A 97 3.78 0.55 -3.55
N LEU A 98 3.31 1.47 -4.38
CA LEU A 98 2.26 2.43 -3.98
C LEU A 98 0.96 1.70 -3.61
N SER A 99 0.55 0.70 -4.39
CA SER A 99 -0.63 -0.14 -4.05
C SER A 99 -0.42 -0.86 -2.72
N LEU A 100 0.75 -1.50 -2.52
CA LEU A 100 1.09 -2.17 -1.27
C LEU A 100 1.00 -1.23 -0.06
N ALA A 101 1.57 -0.02 -0.17
CA ALA A 101 1.54 0.97 0.90
C ALA A 101 0.13 1.45 1.22
N THR A 102 -0.67 1.72 0.18
CA THR A 102 -2.09 2.11 0.29
C THR A 102 -2.87 1.04 1.06
N THR A 103 -2.71 -0.23 0.69
CA THR A 103 -3.35 -1.36 1.38
C THR A 103 -2.90 -1.45 2.83
N ILE A 104 -1.59 -1.44 3.11
CA ILE A 104 -1.08 -1.55 4.48
C ILE A 104 -1.61 -0.44 5.38
N PHE A 105 -1.57 0.81 4.93
CA PHE A 105 -2.05 1.93 5.74
C PHE A 105 -3.56 1.86 5.99
N HIS A 106 -4.34 1.42 5.00
CA HIS A 106 -5.79 1.21 5.16
C HIS A 106 -6.10 0.12 6.20
N GLU A 107 -5.45 -1.05 6.11
CA GLU A 107 -5.66 -2.14 7.07
C GLU A 107 -5.19 -1.78 8.48
N ILE A 108 -4.12 -0.99 8.61
CA ILE A 108 -3.71 -0.44 9.91
C ILE A 108 -4.75 0.57 10.42
N GLY A 109 -5.40 1.32 9.54
CA GLY A 109 -6.52 2.17 9.91
C GLY A 109 -7.66 1.40 10.56
N HIS A 110 -8.05 0.25 10.01
CA HIS A 110 -9.02 -0.66 10.65
C HIS A 110 -8.51 -1.16 12.01
N HIS A 111 -7.24 -1.52 12.10
CA HIS A 111 -6.63 -1.94 13.36
C HIS A 111 -6.71 -0.86 14.44
N VAL A 112 -6.24 0.36 14.13
CA VAL A 112 -6.25 1.51 15.03
C VAL A 112 -7.67 1.85 15.48
N GLN A 113 -8.63 1.80 14.55
CA GLN A 113 -10.03 1.99 14.92
C GLN A 113 -10.49 0.92 15.92
N SER A 114 -10.21 -0.35 15.64
CA SER A 114 -10.70 -1.46 16.46
C SER A 114 -10.17 -1.42 17.90
N ILE A 115 -8.96 -0.89 18.11
CA ILE A 115 -8.37 -0.75 19.45
C ILE A 115 -8.83 0.52 20.16
N ARG A 116 -9.22 1.57 19.43
CA ARG A 116 -9.65 2.87 19.99
C ARG A 116 -11.15 3.00 20.17
N THR A 117 -11.94 2.25 19.41
CA THR A 117 -13.39 2.40 19.38
C THR A 117 -14.04 1.02 19.45
N HIS A 118 -14.76 0.78 20.54
CA HIS A 118 -15.51 -0.46 20.72
C HIS A 118 -16.87 -0.33 19.99
N GLY A 119 -17.12 -1.15 18.97
CA GLY A 119 -18.47 -1.35 18.41
C GLY A 119 -18.96 -0.34 17.36
N VAL A 120 -18.07 0.18 16.51
CA VAL A 120 -18.45 1.10 15.41
C VAL A 120 -19.05 0.34 14.22
N ALA A 121 -20.08 0.94 13.59
CA ALA A 121 -20.71 0.38 12.39
C ALA A 121 -19.76 0.36 11.18
N GLN A 122 -19.87 -0.67 10.33
CA GLN A 122 -18.94 -0.94 9.21
C GLN A 122 -18.67 0.26 8.29
N LYS A 123 -19.68 1.05 7.91
CA LYS A 123 -19.46 2.22 7.03
C LYS A 123 -18.49 3.24 7.64
N ARG A 124 -18.59 3.48 8.95
CA ARG A 124 -17.67 4.36 9.68
C ARG A 124 -16.29 3.73 9.89
N SER A 125 -16.17 2.41 9.73
CA SER A 125 -14.89 1.69 9.72
C SER A 125 -14.09 1.99 8.47
N GLU A 126 -14.74 1.88 7.31
CA GLU A 126 -14.12 2.22 6.01
C GLU A 126 -13.68 3.68 5.96
N GLU A 127 -14.57 4.62 6.33
CA GLU A 127 -14.26 6.05 6.34
C GLU A 127 -13.08 6.38 7.26
N TYR A 128 -13.00 5.74 8.44
CA TYR A 128 -11.86 5.93 9.34
C TYR A 128 -10.57 5.38 8.74
N ALA A 129 -10.60 4.19 8.16
CA ALA A 129 -9.45 3.55 7.56
C ALA A 129 -8.90 4.38 6.38
N ASP A 130 -9.78 4.93 5.55
CA ASP A 130 -9.43 5.84 4.47
C ASP A 130 -8.79 7.14 4.99
N HIS A 131 -9.39 7.78 6.01
CA HIS A 131 -8.82 8.98 6.60
C HIS A 131 -7.46 8.73 7.25
N TYR A 132 -7.32 7.59 7.94
CA TYR A 132 -6.06 7.19 8.55
C TYR A 132 -5.00 6.94 7.48
N ARG A 133 -5.35 6.20 6.42
CA ARG A 133 -4.47 5.99 5.26
C ARG A 133 -3.99 7.32 4.71
N ASP A 134 -4.91 8.23 4.40
CA ASP A 134 -4.59 9.52 3.78
C ASP A 134 -3.62 10.35 4.64
N SER A 135 -3.71 10.25 5.98
CA SER A 135 -2.81 10.95 6.90
C SER A 135 -1.35 10.50 6.80
N LEU A 136 -1.11 9.21 6.51
CA LEU A 136 0.23 8.65 6.31
C LEU A 136 0.67 8.76 4.85
N TRP A 137 -0.30 8.63 3.94
CA TRP A 137 -0.13 8.60 2.51
C TRP A 137 0.58 9.83 1.97
N ASN A 138 0.20 11.02 2.43
CA ASN A 138 0.79 12.26 1.92
C ASN A 138 2.30 12.32 2.19
N LYS A 139 2.73 11.93 3.39
CA LYS A 139 4.17 11.86 3.72
C LYS A 139 4.88 10.81 2.87
N PHE A 140 4.28 9.63 2.74
CA PHE A 140 4.83 8.56 1.91
C PHE A 140 5.01 9.01 0.45
N LEU A 141 4.02 9.67 -0.13
CA LEU A 141 4.08 10.18 -1.49
C LEU A 141 5.19 11.23 -1.67
N CYS A 142 5.32 12.17 -0.74
CA CYS A 142 6.35 13.21 -0.84
C CYS A 142 7.76 12.62 -0.77
N ASP A 143 8.01 11.67 0.13
CA ASP A 143 9.32 11.03 0.28
C ASP A 143 9.69 10.15 -0.92
N ASN A 144 8.70 9.61 -1.63
CA ASN A 144 8.90 8.72 -2.79
C ASN A 144 8.67 9.42 -4.15
N ALA A 145 8.45 10.74 -4.15
CA ALA A 145 8.02 11.47 -5.34
C ALA A 145 9.00 11.34 -6.52
N GLN A 146 10.31 11.35 -6.25
CA GLN A 146 11.32 11.19 -7.28
C GLN A 146 11.24 9.83 -7.97
N ALA A 147 11.17 8.74 -7.19
CA ALA A 147 11.07 7.39 -7.74
C ALA A 147 9.81 7.19 -8.59
N ILE A 148 8.69 7.82 -8.19
CA ILE A 148 7.44 7.79 -8.94
C ILE A 148 7.57 8.57 -10.26
N ASN A 149 8.19 9.76 -10.22
CA ASN A 149 8.46 10.54 -11.43
C ASN A 149 9.39 9.80 -12.41
N ASP A 150 10.44 9.15 -11.90
CA ASP A 150 11.35 8.35 -12.70
C ASP A 150 10.64 7.14 -13.34
N CYS A 151 9.73 6.51 -12.60
CA CYS A 151 8.88 5.44 -13.14
C CYS A 151 7.99 5.95 -14.29
N PHE A 152 7.35 7.12 -14.14
CA PHE A 152 6.58 7.72 -15.22
C PHE A 152 7.43 8.07 -16.43
N GLN A 153 8.66 8.53 -16.25
CA GLN A 153 9.57 8.82 -17.36
C GLN A 153 9.91 7.52 -18.11
N HIS A 154 10.26 6.47 -17.37
CA HIS A 154 10.58 5.17 -17.94
C HIS A 154 9.41 4.58 -18.74
N LEU A 155 8.18 4.67 -18.20
CA LEU A 155 6.99 4.20 -18.90
C LEU A 155 6.72 4.97 -20.21
N GLU A 156 7.00 6.27 -20.24
CA GLU A 156 6.90 7.07 -21.46
C GLU A 156 7.92 6.62 -22.51
N ASP A 157 9.16 6.37 -22.12
CA ASP A 157 10.21 5.90 -23.02
C ASP A 157 9.86 4.52 -23.61
N ILE A 158 9.28 3.62 -22.80
CA ILE A 158 8.76 2.33 -23.25
C ILE A 158 7.61 2.52 -24.23
N ALA A 159 6.66 3.42 -23.92
CA ALA A 159 5.51 3.63 -24.79
C ALA A 159 5.91 4.23 -26.13
N LEU A 160 6.86 5.16 -26.15
CA LEU A 160 7.42 5.73 -27.38
C LEU A 160 8.13 4.66 -28.22
N SER A 161 8.97 3.83 -27.59
CA SER A 161 9.73 2.80 -28.29
C SER A 161 8.88 1.63 -28.81
N LYS A 162 7.84 1.23 -28.07
CA LYS A 162 6.94 0.12 -28.42
C LYS A 162 5.68 0.56 -29.18
N GLY A 163 5.51 1.85 -29.48
CA GLY A 163 4.33 2.39 -30.17
C GLY A 163 3.03 2.24 -29.37
N LEU A 164 3.11 2.28 -28.04
CA LEU A 164 1.97 2.13 -27.14
C LEU A 164 1.24 3.46 -26.92
N ARG A 165 0.04 3.36 -26.35
CA ARG A 165 -0.86 4.49 -26.08
C ARG A 165 -0.34 5.40 -24.96
N LEU A 166 0.37 6.47 -25.34
CA LEU A 166 0.85 7.52 -24.44
C LEU A 166 -0.27 8.22 -23.65
N ASP A 167 -1.49 8.26 -24.18
CA ASP A 167 -2.60 8.94 -23.52
C ASP A 167 -2.99 8.31 -22.17
N VAL A 168 -2.76 7.00 -22.00
CA VAL A 168 -2.99 6.31 -20.73
C VAL A 168 -1.97 6.78 -19.69
N ILE A 169 -0.69 6.81 -20.06
CA ILE A 169 0.40 7.24 -19.18
C ILE A 169 0.22 8.71 -18.80
N ASN A 170 -0.14 9.58 -19.76
CA ASN A 170 -0.41 10.99 -19.51
C ASN A 170 -1.59 11.20 -18.54
N ARG A 171 -2.66 10.39 -18.63
CA ARG A 171 -3.76 10.44 -17.66
C ARG A 171 -3.31 10.01 -16.27
N MET A 172 -2.51 8.95 -16.17
CA MET A 172 -1.96 8.48 -14.90
C MET A 172 -1.01 9.52 -14.27
N ARG A 173 -0.11 10.10 -15.07
CA ARG A 173 0.80 11.17 -14.65
C ARG A 173 0.05 12.40 -14.16
N SER A 174 -1.00 12.82 -14.89
CA SER A 174 -1.86 13.93 -14.45
C SER A 174 -2.55 13.64 -13.11
N GLY A 175 -3.02 12.41 -12.92
CA GLY A 175 -3.58 11.96 -11.64
C GLY A 175 -2.56 12.04 -10.51
N TRP A 176 -1.36 11.50 -10.74
CA TRP A 176 -0.23 11.57 -9.83
C TRP A 176 0.16 13.02 -9.47
N THR A 177 0.33 13.91 -10.44
CA THR A 177 0.70 15.31 -10.19
C THR A 177 -0.28 15.97 -9.23
N ARG A 178 -1.59 15.75 -9.43
CA ARG A 178 -2.63 16.29 -8.54
C ARG A 178 -2.53 15.73 -7.13
N ASP A 179 -2.31 14.43 -6.98
CA ASP A 179 -2.19 13.79 -5.66
C ASP A 179 -0.92 14.24 -4.94
N TRP A 180 0.19 14.38 -5.65
CA TRP A 180 1.45 14.91 -5.12
C TRP A 180 1.34 16.38 -4.70
N GLU A 181 0.70 17.24 -5.50
CA GLU A 181 0.46 18.64 -5.13
C GLU A 181 -0.39 18.76 -3.87
N LYS A 182 -1.47 17.96 -3.78
CA LYS A 182 -2.31 17.88 -2.59
C LYS A 182 -1.51 17.42 -1.37
N ALA A 183 -0.69 16.38 -1.52
CA ALA A 183 0.16 15.87 -0.46
C ALA A 183 1.16 16.94 0.02
N ARG A 184 1.87 17.59 -0.91
CA ARG A 184 2.83 18.67 -0.62
C ARG A 184 2.18 19.82 0.14
N MET A 185 1.04 20.33 -0.32
CA MET A 185 0.32 21.41 0.34
C MET A 185 -0.13 21.04 1.77
N SER A 186 -0.49 19.77 2.01
CA SER A 186 -0.90 19.31 3.34
C SER A 186 0.25 19.28 4.36
N LEU A 187 1.50 19.22 3.90
CA LEU A 187 2.71 19.17 4.72
C LEU A 187 3.39 20.54 4.91
N GLU A 188 2.94 21.58 4.20
CA GLU A 188 3.44 22.96 4.30
C GLU A 188 2.77 23.90 5.35
N PRO A 189 1.99 23.49 6.39
CA PRO A 189 1.30 24.47 7.25
C PRO A 189 2.19 25.39 8.11
N SER A 190 3.52 25.24 8.11
CA SER A 190 4.43 26.01 8.97
C SER A 190 5.06 27.27 8.35
N LEU A 191 4.76 27.66 7.11
CA LEU A 191 5.38 28.84 6.47
C LEU A 191 4.45 30.07 6.33
N MET A 192 3.18 29.99 6.72
CA MET A 192 2.24 31.13 6.65
C MET A 192 1.69 31.61 8.01
N GLY A 193 2.20 31.08 9.13
CA GLY A 193 1.71 31.36 10.49
C GLY A 193 2.66 32.18 11.39
N SER A 194 3.48 33.07 10.82
CA SER A 194 4.23 34.07 11.60
C SER A 194 3.96 35.45 11.05
N ARG A 195 2.83 36.03 11.48
CA ARG A 195 2.59 37.48 11.52
C ARG A 195 1.91 37.83 12.82
#